data_AF-A0A932LHL6-F1
#
_entry.id   AF-A0A932LHL6-F1
#
_cell.length_a   1.000
_cell.length_b   1.000
_cell.length_c   1.000
_cell.angle_alpha   90.00
_cell.angle_beta   90.00
_cell.angle_gamma   90.00
#
_symmetry.space_group_name_H-M   'P 1'
#
loop_
_entity.id
_entity.type
_entity.pdbx_description
1 polymer ?
#
loop_
_entity_poly.entity_id
_entity_poly.type
_entity_poly.pdbx_seq_one_letter_code
_entity_poly.pdbx_strand_id
1 'polypeptide(L)' 'ALLGSTPDDPPGFVPPSAPDCYRFVLSCPSVAIAIMSPNDRRELDEDLTILDRWEPPSPTEYATLVAHGNRVHRHAGSFP' A
#
# COMPACT_ATOMS: atom_id res chain seq x y z
N ALA A 1 1.44 -10.56 -1.11
CA ALA A 1 0.36 -9.65 -1.56
C ALA A 1 -0.65 -10.48 -2.36
N LEU A 2 -1.89 -10.00 -2.51
CA LEU A 2 -2.89 -10.68 -3.34
C LEU A 2 -2.36 -10.80 -4.77
N LEU A 3 -2.26 -12.03 -5.29
CA LEU A 3 -1.75 -12.30 -6.65
C LEU A 3 -2.80 -12.04 -7.74
N GLY A 4 -4.02 -11.69 -7.34
CA GLY A 4 -5.14 -11.40 -8.23
C GLY A 4 -6.32 -10.82 -7.44
N SER A 5 -7.38 -10.46 -8.15
CA SER A 5 -8.61 -9.94 -7.56
C SER A 5 -9.25 -10.92 -6.58
N THR A 6 -9.94 -10.38 -5.58
CA THR A 6 -10.72 -11.13 -4.60
C THR A 6 -12.23 -10.94 -4.82
N PRO A 7 -13.09 -11.88 -4.41
CA PRO A 7 -14.54 -11.70 -4.46
C PRO A 7 -15.05 -10.48 -3.66
N ASP A 8 -14.26 -10.00 -2.71
CA ASP A 8 -14.57 -8.84 -1.87
C ASP A 8 -14.10 -7.50 -2.49
N ASP A 9 -13.50 -7.52 -3.69
CA ASP A 9 -13.10 -6.28 -4.36
C ASP A 9 -14.35 -5.54 -4.90
N PRO A 10 -14.48 -4.23 -4.61
CA PRO A 10 -15.54 -3.42 -5.19
C PRO A 10 -15.51 -3.42 -6.74
N PRO A 11 -16.64 -3.21 -7.42
CA PRO A 11 -16.66 -3.05 -8.87
C PRO A 11 -15.71 -1.93 -9.32
N GLY A 12 -14.81 -2.25 -10.25
CA GLY A 12 -13.81 -1.30 -10.77
C GLY A 12 -12.70 -0.95 -9.76
N PHE A 13 -12.53 -1.74 -8.70
CA PHE A 13 -11.48 -1.49 -7.71
C PHE A 13 -10.08 -1.60 -8.33
N VAL A 14 -9.26 -0.58 -8.07
CA VAL A 14 -7.84 -0.55 -8.40
C VAL A 14 -7.07 -0.61 -7.08
N PRO A 15 -6.12 -1.55 -6.91
CA PRO A 15 -5.25 -1.59 -5.74
C PRO A 15 -4.48 -0.28 -5.56
N PRO A 16 -4.15 0.11 -4.33
CA PRO A 16 -3.29 1.26 -4.09
C PRO A 16 -1.93 1.10 -4.79
N SER A 17 -1.33 2.21 -5.20
CA SER A 17 0.04 2.18 -5.72
C SER A 17 1.05 1.83 -4.61
N ALA A 18 2.27 1.46 -4.99
CA ALA A 18 3.34 1.23 -4.02
C ALA A 18 3.67 2.51 -3.20
N PRO A 19 3.79 3.72 -3.82
CA PRO A 19 3.86 4.98 -3.09
C PRO A 19 2.74 5.19 -2.06
N ASP A 20 1.49 4.88 -2.40
CA ASP A 20 0.36 4.98 -1.46
C ASP A 20 0.53 4.05 -0.26
N CYS A 21 1.03 2.84 -0.48
CA CYS A 21 1.31 1.86 0.57
C CYS A 21 2.42 2.35 1.51
N TYR A 22 3.52 2.92 0.99
CA TYR A 22 4.58 3.48 1.85
C TYR A 22 4.11 4.72 2.60
N ARG A 23 3.31 5.60 1.97
CA ARG A 23 2.68 6.73 2.64
C ARG A 23 1.78 6.30 3.79
N PHE A 24 0.98 5.25 3.59
CA PHE A 24 0.18 4.67 4.66
C PHE A 24 1.05 4.18 5.82
N VAL A 25 2.08 3.38 5.54
CA VAL A 25 2.98 2.83 6.57
C VAL A 25 3.66 3.94 7.37
N LEU A 26 4.24 4.93 6.68
CA LEU A 26 4.96 6.04 7.31
C LEU A 26 4.03 7.06 8.01
N SER A 27 2.72 7.03 7.74
CA SER A 27 1.74 7.84 8.48
C SER A 27 1.46 7.31 9.90
N CYS A 28 1.85 6.08 10.22
CA CYS A 28 1.67 5.49 11.54
C CYS A 28 2.75 5.99 12.52
N PRO A 29 2.40 6.67 13.63
CA PRO A 29 3.39 7.20 14.57
C PRO A 29 4.28 6.15 15.26
N SER A 30 3.88 4.87 15.23
CA SER A 30 4.64 3.76 15.80
C SER A 30 5.67 3.17 14.82
N VAL A 31 5.67 3.59 13.56
CA VAL A 31 6.61 3.12 12.53
C VAL A 31 7.75 4.11 12.41
N ALA A 32 8.98 3.64 12.56
CA ALA A 32 10.18 4.45 12.38
C ALA A 32 10.76 4.38 10.97
N ILE A 33 10.64 3.22 10.30
CA ILE A 33 11.27 2.93 9.00
C ILE A 33 10.30 2.07 8.17
N ALA A 34 10.20 2.38 6.87
CA ALA A 34 9.60 1.51 5.86
C ALA A 34 10.70 1.01 4.90
N ILE A 35 10.70 -0.28 4.59
CA ILE A 35 11.68 -0.89 3.67
C ILE A 35 10.98 -1.13 2.32
N MET A 36 11.58 -0.60 1.25
CA MET A 36 11.08 -0.78 -0.11
C MET A 36 11.68 -2.05 -0.74
N SER A 37 10.88 -2.77 -1.52
CA SER A 37 11.33 -3.97 -2.25
C SER A 37 10.88 -3.94 -3.72
N PRO A 38 11.28 -2.91 -4.50
CA PRO A 38 10.98 -2.84 -5.92
C PRO A 38 11.72 -3.93 -6.69
N ASN A 39 11.12 -4.42 -7.78
CA ASN A 39 11.75 -5.43 -8.65
C ASN A 39 12.83 -4.84 -9.55
N ASP A 40 12.68 -3.58 -9.92
CA ASP A 40 13.55 -2.90 -10.87
C ASP A 40 13.79 -1.43 -10.49
N ARG A 41 14.66 -0.77 -11.25
CA ARG A 41 15.00 0.64 -11.03
C ARG A 41 13.81 1.58 -11.21
N ARG A 42 12.93 1.29 -12.16
CA ARG A 42 11.77 2.14 -12.46
C ARG A 42 10.76 2.11 -11.32
N GLU A 43 10.49 0.93 -10.75
CA GLU A 43 9.65 0.80 -9.55
C GLU A 43 10.28 1.52 -8.36
N LEU A 44 11.60 1.42 -8.18
CA LEU A 44 12.29 2.18 -7.15
C LEU A 44 12.13 3.70 -7.35
N ASP A 45 12.29 4.18 -8.58
CA ASP A 45 12.14 5.61 -8.88
C ASP A 45 10.69 6.09 -8.64
N GLU A 46 9.68 5.26 -8.93
CA GLU A 46 8.28 5.52 -8.58
C GLU A 46 8.08 5.58 -7.05
N ASP A 47 8.59 4.60 -6.31
CA ASP A 47 8.49 4.55 -4.85
C ASP A 47 9.15 5.77 -4.18
N LEU A 48 10.30 6.22 -4.71
CA LEU A 48 11.07 7.34 -4.16
C LEU A 48 10.39 8.71 -4.36
N THR A 49 9.37 8.81 -5.22
CA THR A 49 8.61 10.06 -5.41
C THR A 49 7.98 10.57 -4.10
N ILE A 50 7.74 9.68 -3.12
CA ILE A 50 7.22 10.07 -1.80
C ILE A 50 8.19 10.95 -1.00
N LEU A 51 9.49 10.92 -1.34
CA LEU A 51 10.53 11.72 -0.68
C LEU A 51 10.57 13.15 -1.23
N ASP A 52 10.18 13.36 -2.48
CA ASP A 52 10.14 14.69 -3.10
C ASP A 52 9.02 15.55 -2.49
N ARG A 53 7.89 14.92 -2.17
CA ARG A 53 6.75 15.56 -1.50
C ARG A 53 6.06 14.59 -0.55
N TRP A 54 6.50 14.64 0.71
CA TRP A 54 5.86 13.90 1.78
C TRP A 54 4.58 14.58 2.27
N GLU A 55 3.47 13.84 2.27
CA GLU A 55 2.24 14.22 2.96
C GLU A 55 1.51 12.93 3.41
N PRO A 56 0.89 12.90 4.60
CA PRO A 56 0.13 11.75 5.04
C PRO A 56 -1.09 11.54 4.12
N PRO A 57 -1.64 10.31 4.02
CA PRO A 57 -2.93 10.10 3.37
C PRO A 57 -4.01 10.97 4.02
N SER A 58 -4.89 11.55 3.22
CA SER A 58 -6.13 12.16 3.70
C SER A 58 -6.98 11.12 4.43
N PRO A 59 -7.97 11.52 5.25
CA PRO A 59 -8.83 10.58 5.95
C PRO A 59 -9.52 9.56 5.03
N THR A 60 -9.92 9.98 3.82
CA THR A 60 -10.56 9.12 2.83
C THR A 60 -9.58 8.11 2.21
N GLU A 61 -8.38 8.56 1.87
CA GLU A 61 -7.32 7.68 1.35
C GLU A 61 -6.90 6.67 2.42
N TYR A 62 -6.72 7.12 3.66
CA TYR A 62 -6.40 6.26 4.80
C TYR A 62 -7.46 5.17 4.99
N ALA A 63 -8.75 5.53 4.98
CA ALA A 63 -9.83 4.54 5.11
C ALA A 63 -9.82 3.52 3.96
N THR A 64 -9.50 3.95 2.74
CA THR A 64 -9.39 3.09 1.56
C THR A 64 -8.21 2.11 1.69
N LEU A 65 -7.06 2.60 2.15
CA LEU A 65 -5.85 1.81 2.40
C LEU A 65 -6.08 0.77 3.50
N VAL A 66 -6.76 1.14 4.59
CA VAL A 66 -7.16 0.21 5.66
C VAL A 66 -8.11 -0.87 5.10
N ALA A 67 -9.12 -0.49 4.32
CA ALA A 67 -10.06 -1.45 3.74
C ALA A 67 -9.35 -2.43 2.80
N HIS A 68 -8.38 -1.96 2.00
CA HIS A 68 -7.55 -2.82 1.16
C HIS A 68 -6.68 -3.77 2.01
N GLY A 69 -5.97 -3.25 3.01
CA GLY A 69 -5.15 -4.06 3.92
C GLY A 69 -5.94 -5.15 4.63
N ASN A 70 -7.17 -4.85 5.06
CA ASN A 70 -8.07 -5.84 5.66
C ASN A 70 -8.47 -6.95 4.68
N ARG A 71 -8.67 -6.64 3.40
CA ARG A 71 -8.93 -7.66 2.36
C ARG A 71 -7.69 -8.51 2.12
N VAL A 72 -6.52 -7.90 2.02
CA VAL A 72 -5.24 -8.63 1.92
C VAL A 72 -5.08 -9.56 3.13
N HIS A 73 -5.29 -9.09 4.35
CA HIS A 73 -5.16 -9.91 5.55
C HIS A 73 -6.12 -11.11 5.55
N ARG A 74 -7.36 -10.93 5.06
CA ARG A 74 -8.37 -11.98 5.01
C ARG A 74 -8.10 -13.03 3.92
N HIS A 75 -7.57 -12.61 2.77
CA HIS A 75 -7.52 -13.43 1.55
C HIS A 75 -6.11 -13.80 1.11
N ALA A 76 -5.07 -13.13 1.60
CA ALA A 76 -3.70 -13.49 1.26
C ALA A 76 -3.37 -14.87 1.85
N GLY A 77 -2.51 -15.61 1.14
CA GLY A 77 -2.03 -16.90 1.61
C GLY A 77 -1.34 -16.78 2.97
N SER A 78 -1.40 -17.86 3.75
CA SER A 78 -0.61 -18.01 4.96
C SER A 78 0.88 -18.09 4.62
N PHE A 79 1.70 -17.32 5.34
CA PHE A 79 3.13 -17.59 5.39
C PHE A 79 3.36 -18.85 6.24
N PRO A 80 4.24 -19.78 5.82
CA PRO A 80 4.58 -20.95 6.61
C PRO A 80 5.23 -20.61 7.96
#